data_AF-A0A964E2Q8-F1
#
_entry.id   AF-A0A964E2Q8-F1
#
_cell.length_a   1.000
_cell.length_b   1.000
_cell.length_c   1.000
_cell.angle_alpha   90.00
_cell.angle_beta   90.00
_cell.angle_gamma   90.00
#
_symmetry.space_group_name_H-M   'P 1'
#
loop_
_entity.id
_entity.type
_entity.pdbx_description
1 polymer ?
#
loop_
_entity_poly.entity_id
_entity_poly.type
_entity_poly.pdbx_seq_one_letter_code
_entity_poly.pdbx_strand_id
1 'polypeptide(L)'
;MRRNAIVLATLALTGCGYGASRDAHLAQISMIGMSSADLLSCAGPAAKSTKINDVAHVDTYLYNPAATGGFNVTLPLTLGGVSLGGSGTGCIADVRVVHNKVTEVHYTGPNDMTIGSDGVCDPIFRGCLRQPEATMQPVNGTDYDHSSGFHSPAVPPQTSEAEDTETTTTPATTTPKK
;
A
#
# COMPACT_ATOMS: atom_id res chain seq x y z
N MET A 1 34.18 -22.95 -8.85
CA MET A 1 33.25 -22.77 -7.70
C MET A 1 32.96 -21.32 -7.35
N ARG A 2 33.94 -20.38 -7.37
CA ARG A 2 33.71 -18.95 -7.05
C ARG A 2 32.74 -18.20 -8.00
N ARG A 3 32.73 -18.52 -9.30
CA ARG A 3 31.82 -17.90 -10.29
C ARG A 3 30.34 -18.21 -10.02
N ASN A 4 30.02 -19.45 -9.69
CA ASN A 4 28.63 -19.85 -9.42
C ASN A 4 28.10 -19.26 -8.09
N ALA A 5 28.99 -19.06 -7.11
CA ALA A 5 28.62 -18.43 -5.83
C ALA A 5 28.26 -16.95 -5.99
N ILE A 6 28.93 -16.22 -6.89
CA ILE A 6 28.62 -14.80 -7.17
C ILE A 6 27.26 -14.68 -7.86
N VAL A 7 26.97 -15.56 -8.83
CA VAL A 7 25.67 -15.55 -9.54
C VAL A 7 24.52 -15.86 -8.58
N LEU A 8 24.67 -16.85 -7.68
CA LEU A 8 23.64 -17.15 -6.68
C LEU A 8 23.41 -16.00 -5.69
N ALA A 9 24.48 -15.32 -5.26
CA ALA A 9 24.37 -14.18 -4.35
C ALA A 9 23.61 -13.02 -5.00
N THR A 10 23.86 -12.74 -6.28
CA THR A 10 23.16 -11.65 -7.00
C THR A 10 21.67 -11.92 -7.19
N LEU A 11 21.26 -13.18 -7.41
CA LEU A 11 19.84 -13.54 -7.53
C LEU A 11 19.10 -13.46 -6.18
N ALA A 12 19.79 -13.72 -5.07
CA ALA A 12 19.18 -13.66 -3.74
C ALA A 12 18.83 -12.22 -3.33
N LEU A 13 19.67 -11.23 -3.68
CA LEU A 13 19.45 -9.83 -3.30
C LEU A 13 18.30 -9.16 -4.07
N THR A 14 18.05 -9.55 -5.32
CA THR A 14 16.91 -9.04 -6.10
C THR A 14 15.56 -9.53 -5.57
N GLY A 15 15.54 -10.64 -4.84
CA GLY A 15 14.33 -11.24 -4.29
C GLY A 15 13.72 -10.45 -3.11
N CYS A 16 14.54 -9.79 -2.29
CA CYS A 16 14.04 -9.06 -1.12
C CYS A 16 13.21 -7.82 -1.50
N GLY A 17 13.62 -7.10 -2.55
CA GLY A 17 12.87 -5.92 -3.02
C GLY A 17 11.54 -6.29 -3.67
N TYR A 18 11.58 -7.33 -4.50
CA TYR A 18 10.41 -7.85 -5.21
C TYR A 18 9.35 -8.41 -4.25
N GLY A 19 9.77 -9.20 -3.24
CA GLY A 19 8.85 -9.78 -2.27
C GLY A 19 8.08 -8.71 -1.49
N ALA A 20 8.79 -7.71 -0.96
CA ALA A 20 8.15 -6.62 -0.21
C ALA A 20 7.17 -5.79 -1.07
N SER A 21 7.55 -5.49 -2.31
CA SER A 21 6.69 -4.78 -3.26
C SER A 21 5.42 -5.58 -3.58
N ARG A 22 5.58 -6.89 -3.77
CA ARG A 22 4.46 -7.80 -4.04
C ARG A 22 3.54 -7.96 -2.85
N ASP A 23 4.08 -8.10 -1.64
CA ASP A 23 3.30 -8.19 -0.41
C ASP A 23 2.50 -6.88 -0.17
N ALA A 24 3.10 -5.71 -0.46
CA ALA A 24 2.39 -4.44 -0.43
C ALA A 24 1.20 -4.43 -1.39
N HIS A 25 1.39 -4.84 -2.65
CA HIS A 25 0.30 -4.91 -3.63
C HIS A 25 -0.74 -5.99 -3.30
N LEU A 26 -0.33 -7.10 -2.69
CA LEU A 26 -1.24 -8.13 -2.20
C LEU A 26 -2.18 -7.60 -1.11
N ALA A 27 -1.67 -6.75 -0.21
CA ALA A 27 -2.50 -6.08 0.78
C ALA A 27 -3.59 -5.22 0.12
N GLN A 28 -3.29 -4.55 -1.00
CA GLN A 28 -4.28 -3.74 -1.72
C GLN A 28 -5.48 -4.54 -2.26
N ILE A 29 -5.26 -5.82 -2.57
CA ILE A 29 -6.31 -6.71 -3.09
C ILE A 29 -7.04 -7.40 -1.94
N SER A 30 -6.28 -7.96 -1.00
CA SER A 30 -6.82 -8.84 0.05
C SER A 30 -7.55 -8.10 1.18
N MET A 31 -7.25 -6.82 1.39
CA MET A 31 -7.91 -6.03 2.41
C MET A 31 -9.29 -5.50 1.99
N ILE A 32 -9.64 -5.58 0.71
CA ILE A 32 -10.93 -5.10 0.21
C ILE A 32 -12.08 -5.89 0.87
N GLY A 33 -13.03 -5.18 1.46
CA GLY A 33 -14.19 -5.73 2.18
C GLY A 33 -13.97 -5.98 3.68
N MET A 34 -12.73 -5.83 4.17
CA MET A 34 -12.37 -5.94 5.59
C MET A 34 -13.12 -4.89 6.41
N SER A 35 -13.56 -5.24 7.61
CA SER A 35 -14.20 -4.28 8.52
C SER A 35 -13.18 -3.29 9.11
N SER A 36 -13.64 -2.08 9.44
CA SER A 36 -12.78 -1.08 10.11
C SER A 36 -12.29 -1.54 11.49
N ALA A 37 -13.05 -2.40 12.18
CA ALA A 37 -12.65 -2.97 13.47
C ALA A 37 -11.49 -3.98 13.32
N ASP A 38 -11.56 -4.84 12.30
CA ASP A 38 -10.48 -5.77 11.97
C ASP A 38 -9.25 -5.02 11.45
N LEU A 39 -9.44 -3.98 10.63
CA LEU A 39 -8.37 -3.11 10.17
C LEU A 39 -7.62 -2.48 11.35
N LEU A 40 -8.34 -1.95 12.34
CA LEU A 40 -7.76 -1.41 13.56
C LEU A 40 -6.99 -2.48 14.35
N SER A 41 -7.44 -3.73 14.32
CA SER A 41 -6.85 -4.84 15.08
C SER A 41 -5.51 -5.29 14.49
N CYS A 42 -5.40 -5.32 13.15
CA CYS A 42 -4.19 -5.81 12.48
C CYS A 42 -3.21 -4.71 12.05
N ALA A 43 -3.71 -3.53 11.63
CA ALA A 43 -2.88 -2.39 11.20
C ALA A 43 -2.62 -1.38 12.33
N GLY A 44 -3.42 -1.43 13.40
CA GLY A 44 -3.38 -0.44 14.47
C GLY A 44 -4.09 0.87 14.13
N PRO A 45 -4.03 1.87 15.03
CA PRO A 45 -4.68 3.15 14.82
C PRO A 45 -4.01 3.92 13.68
N ALA A 46 -4.83 4.51 12.80
CA ALA A 46 -4.37 5.37 11.72
C ALA A 46 -3.68 6.64 12.28
N ALA A 47 -2.69 7.14 11.56
CA ALA A 47 -2.02 8.40 11.92
C ALA A 47 -2.95 9.60 11.72
N LYS A 48 -3.84 9.52 10.72
CA LYS A 48 -4.86 10.52 10.44
C LYS A 48 -6.07 9.84 9.84
N SER A 49 -7.28 10.30 10.20
CA SER A 49 -8.51 9.92 9.52
C SER A 49 -9.16 11.18 8.94
N THR A 50 -9.47 11.17 7.65
CA THR A 50 -10.08 12.27 6.92
C THR A 50 -11.49 11.86 6.48
N LYS A 51 -12.51 12.48 7.07
CA LYS A 51 -13.90 12.23 6.70
C LYS A 51 -14.19 12.83 5.32
N ILE A 52 -14.78 12.03 4.42
CA ILE A 52 -15.28 12.49 3.12
C ILE A 52 -16.75 12.89 3.30
N ASN A 53 -17.55 11.98 3.87
CA ASN A 53 -18.96 12.20 4.18
C ASN A 53 -19.38 11.34 5.39
N ASP A 54 -20.67 11.22 5.69
CA ASP A 54 -21.16 10.46 6.85
C ASP A 54 -20.91 8.95 6.80
N VAL A 55 -20.73 8.38 5.60
CA VAL A 55 -20.53 6.95 5.41
C VAL A 55 -19.12 6.60 4.93
N ALA A 56 -18.31 7.58 4.54
CA ALA A 56 -17.01 7.41 3.92
C ALA A 56 -15.91 8.27 4.58
N HIS A 57 -14.76 7.66 4.83
CA HIS A 57 -13.56 8.32 5.31
C HIS A 57 -12.31 7.63 4.76
N VAL A 58 -11.17 8.31 4.86
CA VAL A 58 -9.85 7.79 4.49
C VAL A 58 -8.97 7.76 5.72
N ASP A 59 -8.47 6.57 6.04
CA ASP A 59 -7.49 6.34 7.09
C ASP A 59 -6.09 6.32 6.49
N THR A 60 -5.25 7.25 6.94
CA THR A 60 -3.88 7.41 6.47
C THR A 60 -2.90 6.81 7.48
N TYR A 61 -2.07 5.89 7.00
CA TYR A 61 -0.98 5.27 7.73
C TYR A 61 0.36 5.78 7.20
N LEU A 62 1.30 6.02 8.10
CA LEU A 62 2.62 6.56 7.77
C LEU A 62 3.70 5.60 8.22
N TYR A 63 4.64 5.31 7.33
CA TYR A 63 5.82 4.55 7.66
C TYR A 63 7.07 5.26 7.13
N ASN A 64 7.93 5.67 8.06
CA ASN A 64 9.22 6.28 7.75
C ASN A 64 10.33 5.34 8.24
N PRO A 65 11.00 4.61 7.35
CA PRO A 65 12.12 3.78 7.76
C PRO A 65 13.24 4.67 8.33
N ALA A 66 13.79 4.32 9.49
CA ALA A 66 14.99 4.96 9.99
C ALA A 66 16.12 4.75 8.96
N ALA A 67 16.68 5.86 8.45
CA ALA A 67 17.75 5.95 7.44
C ALA A 67 18.14 4.62 6.80
N THR A 68 17.63 4.40 5.59
CA THR A 68 17.78 3.16 4.83
C THR A 68 19.22 2.68 4.83
N GLY A 69 19.42 1.49 5.40
CA GLY A 69 20.70 0.81 5.47
C GLY A 69 21.17 0.41 4.08
N GLY A 70 21.64 1.37 3.30
CA GLY A 70 22.46 1.11 2.12
C GLY A 70 23.74 0.43 2.59
N PHE A 71 24.06 -0.72 1.99
CA PHE A 71 25.35 -1.35 2.24
C PHE A 71 26.39 -0.53 1.48
N ASN A 72 27.10 0.34 2.21
CA ASN A 72 28.21 1.09 1.64
C ASN A 72 29.38 0.14 1.46
N VAL A 73 29.54 -0.41 0.25
CA VAL A 73 30.77 -1.12 -0.10
C VAL A 73 31.81 -0.07 -0.45
N THR A 74 32.78 0.13 0.43
CA THR A 74 34.01 0.85 0.09
C THR A 74 34.81 -0.04 -0.85
N LEU A 75 34.67 0.17 -2.16
CA LEU A 75 35.51 -0.50 -3.14
C LEU A 75 36.95 0.03 -3.01
N PRO A 76 37.98 -0.82 -3.17
CA PRO A 76 39.38 -0.39 -3.06
C PRO A 76 39.69 0.78 -4.02
N LEU A 77 40.65 1.61 -3.59
CA LEU A 77 40.85 3.06 -3.79
C LEU A 77 40.84 3.65 -5.23
N THR A 78 40.42 2.93 -6.26
CA THR A 78 40.33 3.43 -7.65
C THR A 78 38.92 3.41 -8.25
N LEU A 79 37.92 2.86 -7.55
CA LEU A 79 36.57 2.64 -8.11
C LEU A 79 35.45 3.48 -7.48
N GLY A 80 35.72 4.27 -6.43
CA GLY A 80 34.69 5.02 -5.70
C GLY A 80 33.77 4.11 -4.87
N GLY A 81 33.06 4.70 -3.91
CA GLY A 81 32.06 3.97 -3.11
C GLY A 81 30.79 3.73 -3.93
N VAL A 82 30.25 2.52 -3.89
CA VAL A 82 28.95 2.21 -4.49
C VAL A 82 27.95 2.01 -3.36
N SER A 83 26.89 2.81 -3.36
CA SER A 83 25.74 2.59 -2.48
C SER A 83 24.83 1.55 -3.14
N LEU A 84 24.79 0.35 -2.58
CA LEU A 84 23.88 -0.71 -3.00
C LEU A 84 22.69 -0.73 -2.05
N GLY A 85 21.51 -0.40 -2.57
CA GLY A 85 20.25 -0.34 -1.82
C GLY A 85 19.72 1.09 -1.71
N GLY A 86 19.00 1.53 -2.75
CA GLY A 86 18.09 2.67 -2.64
C GLY A 86 16.74 2.13 -2.19
N SER A 87 16.40 2.37 -0.94
CA SER A 87 15.08 2.09 -0.40
C SER A 87 14.35 3.43 -0.28
N GLY A 88 13.10 3.47 -0.71
CA GLY A 88 12.23 4.64 -0.56
C GLY A 88 12.30 5.21 0.86
N THR A 89 12.16 6.51 0.97
CA THR A 89 12.42 7.25 2.22
C THR A 89 11.20 7.39 3.11
N GLY A 90 10.04 6.97 2.62
CA GLY A 90 8.80 6.93 3.38
C GLY A 90 7.67 6.33 2.56
N CYS A 91 6.66 5.82 3.24
CA CYS A 91 5.42 5.36 2.65
C CYS A 91 4.23 5.99 3.38
N ILE A 92 3.25 6.37 2.59
CA ILE A 92 1.92 6.75 3.02
C ILE A 92 0.96 5.71 2.44
N ALA A 93 0.15 5.07 3.29
CA ALA A 93 -0.93 4.21 2.83
C ALA A 93 -2.27 4.85 3.19
N ASP A 94 -3.08 5.09 2.17
CA ASP A 94 -4.42 5.66 2.29
C ASP A 94 -5.44 4.55 2.10
N VAL A 95 -6.20 4.26 3.15
CA VAL A 95 -7.25 3.24 3.17
C VAL A 95 -8.60 3.91 3.14
N ARG A 96 -9.36 3.72 2.06
CA ARG A 96 -10.72 4.23 1.98
C ARG A 96 -11.68 3.25 2.63
N VAL A 97 -12.43 3.74 3.60
CA VAL A 97 -13.46 2.99 4.30
C VAL A 97 -14.82 3.59 3.97
N VAL A 98 -15.74 2.77 3.46
CA VAL A 98 -17.13 3.13 3.18
C VAL A 98 -18.04 2.14 3.90
N HIS A 99 -19.04 2.63 4.62
CA HIS A 99 -19.94 1.80 5.44
C HIS A 99 -19.18 0.84 6.38
N ASN A 100 -18.10 1.34 7.03
CA ASN A 100 -17.22 0.57 7.92
C ASN A 100 -16.51 -0.61 7.25
N LYS A 101 -16.37 -0.59 5.92
CA LYS A 101 -15.62 -1.60 5.15
C LYS A 101 -14.57 -0.95 4.28
N VAL A 102 -13.41 -1.59 4.20
CA VAL A 102 -12.33 -1.17 3.29
C VAL A 102 -12.80 -1.36 1.85
N THR A 103 -12.65 -0.33 1.05
CA THR A 103 -13.06 -0.29 -0.37
C THR A 103 -11.89 -0.02 -1.30
N GLU A 104 -10.81 0.54 -0.77
CA GLU A 104 -9.62 0.90 -1.53
C GLU A 104 -8.42 0.97 -0.57
N VAL A 105 -7.25 0.57 -1.06
CA VAL A 105 -5.96 0.82 -0.42
C VAL A 105 -5.03 1.36 -1.47
N HIS A 106 -4.45 2.53 -1.23
CA HIS A 106 -3.55 3.21 -2.15
C HIS A 106 -2.25 3.61 -1.45
N TYR A 107 -1.12 3.45 -2.13
CA TYR A 107 0.17 3.88 -1.60
C TYR A 107 0.63 5.17 -2.28
N THR A 108 1.16 6.09 -1.48
CA THR A 108 1.72 7.36 -1.94
C THR A 108 3.04 7.66 -1.22
N GLY A 109 3.73 8.70 -1.68
CA GLY A 109 5.00 9.16 -1.12
C GLY A 109 6.23 8.57 -1.83
N PRO A 110 7.45 8.84 -1.33
CA PRO A 110 8.69 8.33 -1.90
C PRO A 110 8.92 6.86 -1.50
N ASN A 111 8.07 5.98 -2.00
CA ASN A 111 7.91 4.59 -1.55
C ASN A 111 8.54 3.54 -2.48
N ASP A 112 9.05 3.96 -3.64
CA ASP A 112 9.73 3.11 -4.61
C ASP A 112 11.08 2.60 -4.09
N MET A 113 11.43 1.36 -4.47
CA MET A 113 12.75 0.78 -4.23
C MET A 113 13.54 0.67 -5.53
N THR A 114 14.87 0.47 -5.44
CA THR A 114 15.71 0.21 -6.63
C THR A 114 15.20 -0.97 -7.47
N ILE A 115 14.45 -1.89 -6.87
CA ILE A 115 13.78 -3.00 -7.54
C ILE A 115 12.38 -3.12 -6.91
N GLY A 116 11.35 -2.78 -7.69
CA GLY A 116 9.93 -2.84 -7.30
C GLY A 116 9.36 -1.51 -6.80
N SER A 117 8.07 -1.28 -7.06
CA SER A 117 7.32 -0.11 -6.57
C SER A 117 6.68 -0.41 -5.22
N ASP A 118 6.43 0.62 -4.41
CA ASP A 118 5.71 0.50 -3.13
C ASP A 118 6.32 -0.43 -2.07
N GLY A 119 7.48 -1.05 -2.31
CA GLY A 119 8.02 -2.06 -1.40
C GLY A 119 8.43 -1.53 -0.02
N VAL A 120 8.58 -0.21 0.15
CA VAL A 120 8.74 0.42 1.48
C VAL A 120 7.45 0.40 2.29
N CYS A 121 6.30 0.20 1.64
CA CYS A 121 4.98 0.14 2.28
C CYS A 121 4.66 -1.22 2.91
N ASP A 122 5.39 -2.30 2.58
CA ASP A 122 5.18 -3.65 3.14
C ASP A 122 4.92 -3.63 4.66
N PRO A 123 5.72 -2.94 5.49
CA PRO A 123 5.56 -3.01 6.93
C PRO A 123 4.23 -2.50 7.48
N ILE A 124 3.51 -1.65 6.74
CA ILE A 124 2.24 -1.05 7.18
C ILE A 124 1.17 -2.12 7.41
N PHE A 125 0.96 -3.02 6.43
CA PHE A 125 -0.09 -4.05 6.50
C PHE A 125 0.45 -5.47 6.67
N ARG A 126 1.76 -5.63 6.86
CA ARG A 126 2.37 -6.94 7.13
C ARG A 126 1.75 -7.65 8.34
N GLY A 127 1.26 -6.91 9.34
CA GLY A 127 0.50 -7.49 10.45
C GLY A 127 -0.75 -8.22 9.96
N CYS A 128 -1.56 -7.55 9.15
CA CYS A 128 -2.77 -8.09 8.53
C CYS A 128 -2.48 -9.28 7.61
N LEU A 129 -1.39 -9.26 6.84
CA LEU A 129 -1.03 -10.40 5.98
C LEU A 129 -0.53 -11.62 6.77
N ARG A 130 0.18 -11.40 7.88
CA ARG A 130 0.71 -12.49 8.72
C ARG A 130 -0.34 -13.13 9.61
N GLN A 131 -1.33 -12.36 10.02
CA GLN A 131 -2.48 -12.82 10.80
C GLN A 131 -3.74 -12.23 10.15
N PRO A 132 -4.26 -12.88 9.09
CA PRO A 132 -5.47 -12.41 8.42
C PRO A 132 -6.66 -12.41 9.38
N GLU A 133 -7.33 -11.28 9.45
CA GLU A 133 -8.53 -11.10 10.26
C GLU A 133 -9.74 -11.80 9.61
N ALA A 134 -10.77 -12.06 10.41
CA ALA A 134 -11.92 -12.86 10.00
C ALA A 134 -12.70 -12.26 8.81
N THR A 135 -12.70 -10.94 8.64
CA THR A 135 -13.38 -10.26 7.52
C THR A 135 -12.49 -9.96 6.32
N MET A 136 -11.21 -10.35 6.37
CA MET A 136 -10.28 -10.18 5.25
C MET A 136 -10.59 -11.17 4.13
N GLN A 137 -10.33 -10.80 2.86
CA GLN A 137 -10.42 -11.76 1.77
C GLN A 137 -9.33 -12.81 1.94
N PRO A 138 -9.65 -14.11 1.83
CA PRO A 138 -8.63 -15.15 1.90
C PRO A 138 -7.67 -14.97 0.71
N VAL A 139 -6.39 -14.86 1.01
CA VAL A 139 -5.36 -14.90 -0.03
C VAL A 139 -5.24 -16.34 -0.51
N ASN A 140 -5.87 -16.66 -1.64
CA ASN A 140 -5.65 -17.93 -2.30
C ASN A 140 -4.43 -17.84 -3.23
N GLY A 141 -3.92 -18.99 -3.69
CA GLY A 141 -2.78 -19.01 -4.62
C GLY A 141 -2.99 -18.17 -5.88
N THR A 142 -4.24 -18.05 -6.35
CA THR A 142 -4.62 -17.21 -7.49
C THR A 142 -4.50 -15.71 -7.20
N ASP A 143 -4.83 -15.27 -5.98
CA ASP A 143 -4.73 -13.85 -5.60
C ASP A 143 -3.27 -13.43 -5.43
N TYR A 144 -2.45 -14.37 -4.95
CA TYR A 144 -1.00 -14.22 -4.97
C TYR A 144 -0.51 -13.98 -6.40
N ASP A 145 -1.00 -14.72 -7.39
CA ASP A 145 -0.63 -14.55 -8.80
C ASP A 145 -1.11 -13.22 -9.43
N HIS A 146 -2.14 -12.57 -8.86
CA HIS A 146 -2.60 -11.25 -9.29
C HIS A 146 -1.81 -10.07 -8.70
N SER A 147 -1.01 -10.31 -7.65
CA SER A 147 -0.09 -9.32 -7.11
C SER A 147 1.23 -9.30 -7.89
N SER A 148 1.57 -8.17 -8.51
CA SER A 148 2.88 -7.93 -9.14
C SER A 148 3.85 -7.33 -8.11
N GLY A 149 5.16 -7.47 -8.28
CA GLY A 149 6.13 -6.67 -7.52
C GLY A 149 6.55 -5.36 -8.21
N PHE A 150 6.01 -5.08 -9.40
CA PHE A 150 6.45 -3.96 -10.24
C PHE A 150 5.37 -2.90 -10.50
N HIS A 151 4.10 -3.28 -10.39
CA HIS A 151 2.97 -2.40 -10.65
C HIS A 151 1.88 -2.67 -9.62
N SER A 152 1.32 -1.61 -9.07
CA SER A 152 0.17 -1.69 -8.18
C SER A 152 -1.04 -2.26 -8.94
N PRO A 153 -1.97 -2.96 -8.25
CA PRO A 153 -3.17 -3.48 -8.87
C PRO A 153 -4.08 -2.34 -9.31
N ALA A 154 -4.98 -2.64 -10.27
CA ALA A 154 -5.95 -1.66 -10.70
C ALA A 154 -6.85 -1.22 -9.54
N VAL A 155 -7.02 0.08 -9.38
CA VAL A 155 -7.93 0.66 -8.38
C VAL A 155 -9.36 0.25 -8.73
N PRO A 156 -10.12 -0.35 -7.79
CA PRO A 156 -11.53 -0.67 -8.02
C PRO A 156 -12.31 0.61 -8.35
N PRO A 157 -13.28 0.55 -9.28
CA PRO A 157 -14.15 1.70 -9.55
C PRO A 157 -14.89 2.08 -8.27
N GLN A 158 -14.71 3.32 -7.83
CA GLN A 158 -15.35 3.84 -6.63
C GLN A 158 -16.85 4.01 -6.89
N THR A 159 -17.69 3.43 -6.02
CA THR A 159 -19.14 3.58 -6.14
C THR A 159 -19.52 5.04 -5.83
N SER A 160 -20.14 5.73 -6.80
CA SER A 160 -20.61 7.14 -6.75
C SER A 160 -21.46 7.50 -5.52
N GLU A 161 -21.99 6.49 -4.82
CA GLU A 161 -22.77 6.66 -3.60
C GLU A 161 -22.00 7.37 -2.46
N ALA A 162 -20.66 7.29 -2.46
CA ALA A 162 -19.81 8.03 -1.53
C ALA A 162 -19.53 9.49 -1.96
N GLU A 163 -19.89 9.91 -3.16
CA GLU A 163 -19.67 11.29 -3.65
C GLU A 163 -20.99 12.08 -3.80
N ASP A 164 -22.12 11.39 -3.99
CA ASP A 164 -23.43 12.02 -4.25
C ASP A 164 -24.18 12.56 -3.02
N THR A 165 -23.70 12.33 -1.79
CA THR A 165 -24.42 12.80 -0.59
C THR A 165 -24.41 14.34 -0.44
N GLU A 166 -23.56 15.08 -1.17
CA GLU A 166 -23.50 16.54 -1.12
C GLU A 166 -23.97 17.25 -2.40
N THR A 167 -24.88 16.67 -3.20
CA THR A 167 -25.61 17.47 -4.22
C THR A 167 -27.04 16.99 -4.38
N THR A 168 -27.88 17.26 -3.40
CA THR A 168 -29.32 17.46 -3.67
C THR A 168 -29.79 18.72 -2.96
N THR A 169 -29.56 19.85 -3.62
CA THR A 169 -30.44 21.01 -3.45
C THR A 169 -30.76 21.56 -4.84
N THR A 170 -31.66 20.86 -5.52
CA THR A 170 -32.40 21.40 -6.66
C THR A 170 -33.21 22.61 -6.16
N PRO A 171 -33.04 23.83 -6.72
CA PRO A 171 -33.95 24.91 -6.42
C PRO A 171 -35.28 24.63 -7.14
N ALA A 172 -36.31 24.30 -6.36
CA ALA A 172 -37.66 24.14 -6.86
C ALA A 172 -38.18 25.49 -7.39
N THR A 173 -38.50 25.50 -8.68
CA THR A 173 -39.29 26.51 -9.39
C THR A 173 -40.53 26.93 -8.60
N THR A 174 -40.67 28.22 -8.30
CA THR A 174 -41.95 28.82 -7.95
C THR A 174 -42.29 29.94 -8.93
N THR A 175 -43.29 29.66 -9.77
CA THR A 175 -43.95 30.63 -10.66
C THR A 175 -44.72 31.65 -9.81
N PRO A 176 -44.56 32.97 -10.00
CA PRO A 176 -45.42 33.93 -9.34
C PRO A 176 -46.72 34.10 -10.10
N LYS A 177 -47.84 33.97 -9.38
CA LYS A 177 -49.19 34.31 -9.84
C LYS A 177 -49.57 35.65 -9.22
N LYS A 178 -49.54 36.75 -9.98
CA LYS A 178 -50.47 37.87 -9.85
C LYS A 178 -50.41 38.80 -11.05
#